data_AF-A0A845Y558-F1
#
_entry.id   AF-A0A845Y558-F1
#
_cell.length_a   1.000
_cell.length_b   1.000
_cell.length_c   1.000
_cell.angle_alpha   90.00
_cell.angle_beta   90.00
_cell.angle_gamma   90.00
#
_symmetry.space_group_name_H-M   'P 1'
#
loop_
_entity.id
_entity.type
_entity.pdbx_description
1 polymer ?
#
loop_
_entity_poly.entity_id
_entity_poly.type
_entity_poly.pdbx_seq_one_letter_code
_entity_poly.pdbx_strand_id
1 'polypeptide(L)'
;MPVALPPELEQFIQNQVASGKYASVDEVFLAGIKLLEERERLYQGRFEELRREIMVGVEEANRGELLEVETVITRLQEKLQQRRIQSEQ
;
A
#
# COMPACT_ATOMS: atom_id res chain seq x y z
N MET A 1 22.81 -8.74 20.09
CA MET A 1 23.08 -7.30 20.26
C MET A 1 22.06 -6.80 21.28
N PRO A 2 22.47 -6.25 22.44
CA PRO A 2 21.50 -5.68 23.37
C PRO A 2 20.94 -4.38 22.79
N VAL A 3 19.62 -4.28 22.67
CA VAL A 3 18.92 -3.07 22.21
C VAL A 3 18.27 -2.44 23.43
N ALA A 4 18.67 -1.22 23.76
CA ALA A 4 18.01 -0.46 24.81
C ALA A 4 16.67 0.07 24.29
N LEU A 5 15.60 -0.19 25.04
CA LEU A 5 14.27 0.29 24.71
C LEU A 5 13.92 1.53 25.55
N PRO A 6 13.21 2.51 24.97
CA PRO A 6 12.48 3.50 25.75
C PRO A 6 11.48 2.84 26.70
N PRO A 7 11.27 3.39 27.92
CA PRO A 7 10.34 2.82 28.91
C PRO A 7 8.92 2.59 28.37
N GLU A 8 8.47 3.43 27.45
CA GLU A 8 7.14 3.33 26.84
C GLU A 8 7.00 2.05 25.99
N LEU A 9 8.06 1.65 25.28
CA LEU A 9 8.08 0.43 24.49
C LEU A 9 8.18 -0.81 25.37
N GLU A 10 8.94 -0.74 26.47
CA GLU A 10 8.98 -1.84 27.45
C GLU A 10 7.59 -2.08 28.05
N GLN A 11 6.90 -1.03 28.48
CA GLN A 11 5.55 -1.13 29.04
C GLN A 11 4.56 -1.68 28.01
N PHE A 12 4.65 -1.24 26.75
CA PHE A 12 3.84 -1.77 25.66
C PHE A 12 4.04 -3.28 25.49
N ILE A 13 5.29 -3.74 25.41
CA ILE A 13 5.60 -5.17 25.24
C ILE A 13 5.09 -5.98 26.44
N GLN A 14 5.31 -5.49 27.66
CA GLN A 14 4.81 -6.15 28.86
C GLN A 14 3.29 -6.29 28.87
N ASN A 15 2.56 -5.25 28.44
CA ASN A 15 1.09 -5.30 28.34
C ASN A 15 0.63 -6.35 27.30
N GLN A 16 1.34 -6.47 26.18
CA GLN A 16 1.02 -7.45 25.13
C GLN A 16 1.20 -8.89 25.63
N VAL A 17 2.23 -9.16 26.43
CA VAL A 17 2.43 -10.47 27.06
C VAL A 17 1.40 -10.69 28.19
N ALA A 18 1.18 -9.69 29.04
CA ALA A 18 0.23 -9.78 30.16
C ALA A 18 -1.23 -10.01 29.70
N SER A 19 -1.59 -9.50 28.52
CA SER A 19 -2.90 -9.77 27.90
C SER A 19 -3.08 -11.21 27.41
N GLY A 20 -2.01 -12.02 27.40
CA GLY A 20 -2.01 -13.38 26.86
C GLY A 20 -1.99 -13.44 25.32
N LYS A 21 -1.90 -12.30 24.64
CA LYS A 21 -1.82 -12.23 23.17
C LYS A 21 -0.51 -12.82 22.62
N TYR A 22 0.56 -12.76 23.41
CA TYR A 22 1.87 -13.33 23.09
C TYR A 22 2.43 -14.06 24.30
N ALA A 23 3.12 -15.17 24.08
CA ALA A 23 3.68 -16.02 25.12
C ALA A 23 4.97 -15.46 25.73
N SER A 24 5.69 -14.61 24.99
CA SER A 24 6.94 -14.02 25.46
C SER A 24 7.24 -12.66 24.82
N VAL A 25 8.18 -11.94 25.42
CA VAL A 25 8.75 -10.70 24.89
C VAL A 25 9.35 -10.92 23.49
N ASP A 26 10.09 -12.02 23.30
CA ASP A 26 10.72 -12.36 22.01
C ASP A 26 9.68 -12.57 20.90
N GLU A 27 8.51 -13.11 21.22
CA GLU A 27 7.43 -13.29 20.26
C GLU A 27 6.82 -11.95 19.82
N VAL A 28 6.69 -10.98 20.74
CA VAL A 28 6.25 -9.62 20.42
C VAL A 28 7.25 -8.95 19.48
N PHE A 29 8.54 -9.09 19.75
CA PHE A 29 9.60 -8.57 18.88
C PHE A 29 9.55 -9.21 17.49
N LEU A 30 9.45 -10.55 17.42
CA LEU A 30 9.40 -11.25 16.14
C LEU A 30 8.18 -10.82 15.32
N ALA A 31 7.02 -10.64 15.97
CA ALA A 31 5.82 -10.14 15.31
C ALA A 31 6.01 -8.72 14.77
N GLY A 32 6.61 -7.82 15.56
CA GLY A 32 6.91 -6.46 15.13
C GLY A 32 7.88 -6.39 13.95
N ILE A 33 8.95 -7.20 13.97
CA ILE A 33 9.93 -7.25 12.88
C ILE A 33 9.33 -7.86 11.62
N LYS A 34 8.50 -8.91 11.72
CA LYS A 34 7.79 -9.48 10.56
C LYS A 34 6.87 -8.45 9.90
N LEU A 35 6.12 -7.68 10.70
CA LEU A 35 5.27 -6.61 10.17
C LEU A 35 6.09 -5.52 9.47
N LEU A 36 7.26 -5.16 10.04
CA LEU A 36 8.17 -4.23 9.38
C LEU A 36 8.68 -4.80 8.06
N GLU A 37 9.14 -6.04 8.03
CA GLU A 37 9.64 -6.70 6.82
C GLU A 37 8.56 -6.76 5.73
N GLU A 38 7.33 -7.14 6.07
CA GLU A 38 6.21 -7.17 5.13
C GLU A 38 5.93 -5.78 4.55
N ARG A 39 5.94 -4.76 5.40
CA ARG A 39 5.76 -3.36 4.98
C ARG A 39 6.88 -2.93 4.04
N GLU A 40 8.14 -3.19 4.37
CA GLU A 40 9.28 -2.85 3.52
C GLU A 40 9.21 -3.57 2.17
N ARG A 41 8.85 -4.86 2.14
CA ARG A 41 8.64 -5.62 0.88
C ARG A 41 7.54 -5.00 0.02
N LEU A 42 6.41 -4.61 0.63
CA LEU A 42 5.32 -3.93 -0.08
C LEU A 42 5.77 -2.58 -0.66
N TYR A 43 6.56 -1.79 0.08
CA TYR A 43 7.07 -0.51 -0.41
C TYR A 43 8.13 -0.67 -1.50
N GLN A 44 9.04 -1.63 -1.37
CA GLN A 44 10.10 -1.88 -2.35
C GLN A 44 9.51 -2.24 -3.72
N GLY A 45 8.46 -3.06 -3.78
CA GLY A 45 7.80 -3.40 -5.04
C GLY A 45 6.98 -2.25 -5.64
N ARG A 46 6.22 -1.52 -4.79
CA ARG A 46 5.30 -0.47 -5.26
C ARG A 46 6.02 0.72 -5.90
N PHE A 47 7.17 1.12 -5.37
CA PHE A 47 7.90 2.25 -5.93
C PHE A 47 8.47 1.93 -7.31
N GLU A 48 9.05 0.74 -7.48
CA GLU A 48 9.59 0.29 -8.77
C GLU A 48 8.49 0.06 -9.81
N GLU A 49 7.36 -0.52 -9.39
CA GLU A 49 6.17 -0.71 -10.22
C GLU A 49 5.60 0.62 -10.69
N LEU A 50 5.35 1.56 -9.78
CA LEU A 50 4.88 2.90 -10.12
C LEU A 50 5.86 3.62 -11.06
N ARG A 51 7.17 3.53 -10.79
CA ARG A 51 8.19 4.12 -11.66
C ARG A 51 8.13 3.52 -13.07
N ARG A 52 7.89 2.22 -13.20
CA ARG A 52 7.74 1.54 -14.48
C ARG A 52 6.50 2.04 -15.22
N GLU A 53 5.35 2.10 -14.55
CA GLU A 53 4.09 2.59 -15.16
C GLU A 53 4.20 4.05 -15.63
N ILE A 54 4.83 4.91 -14.82
CA ILE A 54 5.11 6.31 -15.22
C ILE A 54 5.97 6.35 -16.48
N MET A 55 7.03 5.53 -16.54
CA MET A 55 7.91 5.50 -17.72
C MET A 55 7.17 5.05 -18.99
N VAL A 56 6.25 4.08 -18.89
CA VAL A 56 5.39 3.69 -20.02
C VAL A 56 4.60 4.90 -20.51
N GLY A 57 3.92 5.63 -19.62
CA GLY A 57 3.17 6.83 -19.99
C GLY A 57 4.03 7.95 -20.59
N VAL A 58 5.26 8.12 -20.10
CA VAL A 58 6.24 9.06 -20.67
C VAL A 58 6.65 8.64 -22.09
N GLU A 59 6.88 7.35 -22.32
CA GLU A 59 7.21 6.83 -23.65
C GLU A 59 6.05 6.96 -24.63
N GLU A 60 4.82 6.66 -24.21
CA GLU A 60 3.58 6.91 -24.98
C GLU A 60 3.44 8.39 -25.34
N ALA A 61 3.69 9.28 -24.37
CA ALA A 61 3.68 10.71 -24.60
C ALA A 61 4.71 11.15 -25.65
N ASN A 62 5.94 10.64 -25.55
CA ASN A 62 7.01 10.93 -26.51
C ASN A 62 6.70 10.41 -27.92
N ARG A 63 5.91 9.33 -28.05
CA ARG A 63 5.40 8.83 -29.34
C ARG A 63 4.18 9.60 -29.86
N GLY A 64 3.65 10.55 -29.10
CA GLY A 64 2.47 11.33 -29.46
C GLY A 64 1.15 10.60 -29.25
N GLU A 65 1.13 9.57 -28.39
CA GLU A 65 -0.05 8.74 -28.11
C GLU A 65 -0.94 9.33 -26.99
N LEU A 66 -0.75 10.60 -26.67
CA LEU A 66 -1.58 11.29 -25.68
C LEU A 66 -3.03 11.39 -26.17
N LEU A 67 -3.95 11.14 -25.24
CA LEU A 67 -5.37 11.31 -25.49
C LEU A 67 -5.78 12.75 -25.22
N GLU A 68 -6.69 13.24 -26.05
CA GLU A 68 -7.36 14.52 -25.87
C GLU A 68 -8.30 14.43 -24.64
N VAL A 69 -8.24 15.42 -23.75
CA VAL A 69 -8.84 15.36 -22.42
C VAL A 69 -10.37 15.33 -22.49
N GLU A 70 -10.95 16.15 -23.35
CA GLU A 70 -12.40 16.27 -23.54
C GLU A 70 -12.98 14.94 -24.04
N THR A 71 -12.25 14.24 -24.91
CA THR A 71 -12.59 12.91 -25.42
C THR A 71 -12.58 11.87 -24.31
N VAL A 72 -11.57 11.91 -23.42
CA VAL A 72 -11.47 10.99 -22.26
C VAL A 72 -12.62 11.22 -21.29
N ILE A 73 -12.90 12.48 -20.93
CA ILE A 73 -13.96 12.85 -20.00
C ILE A 73 -15.32 12.41 -20.53
N THR A 74 -15.60 12.67 -21.81
CA THR A 74 -16.88 12.32 -22.45
C THR A 74 -17.10 10.80 -22.43
N ARG A 75 -16.11 10.01 -22.86
CA ARG A 75 -16.20 8.54 -22.83
C ARG A 75 -16.38 7.99 -21.41
N LEU A 76 -15.73 8.61 -20.42
CA LEU A 76 -15.88 8.20 -19.03
C LEU A 76 -17.30 8.46 -18.52
N GLN A 77 -17.89 9.61 -18.83
CA GLN A 77 -19.27 9.94 -18.47
C GLN A 77 -20.27 8.95 -19.09
N GLU A 78 -20.11 8.64 -20.38
CA GLU A 78 -20.96 7.66 -21.08
C GLU A 78 -20.89 6.28 -20.42
N LYS A 79 -19.67 5.82 -20.08
CA LYS A 79 -19.46 4.53 -19.41
C LYS A 79 -20.11 4.48 -18.03
N LEU A 80 -20.06 5.57 -17.27
CA LEU A 80 -20.71 5.67 -15.96
C LEU A 80 -22.25 5.68 -16.08
N GLN A 81 -22.80 6.36 -17.08
CA GLN A 81 -24.24 6.35 -17.35
C GLN A 81 -24.75 4.96 -17.72
N GLN A 82 -24.04 4.24 -18.61
CA GLN A 82 -24.40 2.87 -18.99
C GLN A 82 -24.43 1.91 -17.81
N ARG A 83 -23.47 2.03 -16.87
CA ARG A 83 -23.44 1.21 -15.66
C ARG A 83 -24.62 1.47 -14.72
N ARG A 84 -25.06 2.72 -14.61
CA ARG A 84 -26.24 3.09 -13.80
C ARG A 84 -27.52 2.50 -14.39
N ILE A 85 -27.70 2.62 -15.70
CA ILE A 85 -28.86 2.07 -16.40
C ILE A 85 -28.90 0.54 -16.27
N GLN A 86 -27.75 -0.14 -16.34
CA GLN A 86 -27.67 -1.60 -16.13
C GLN A 86 -27.92 -2.04 -14.68
N SER A 87 -27.65 -1.19 -13.69
CA SER A 87 -27.91 -1.52 -12.28
C SER A 87 -29.37 -1.31 -11.85
N GLU A 88 -30.16 -0.61 -12.67
CA GLU A 88 -31.58 -0.32 -12.43
C GLU A 88 -32.54 -1.30 -13.16
N GLN A 89 -32.00 -2.24 -13.93
CA GLN A 89 -32.71 -3.35 -14.59
C GLN A 89 -32.52 -4.67 -13.83
#